data_AF-A0A7C4YT51-F1
#
_entry.id   AF-A0A7C4YT51-F1
#
_cell.length_a   1.000
_cell.length_b   1.000
_cell.length_c   1.000
_cell.angle_alpha   90.00
_cell.angle_beta   90.00
_cell.angle_gamma   90.00
#
_symmetry.space_group_name_H-M   'P 1'
#
loop_
_entity.id
_entity.type
_entity.pdbx_description
1 polymer ?
#
loop_
_entity_poly.entity_id
_entity_poly.type
_entity_poly.pdbx_seq_one_letter_code
_entity_poly.pdbx_strand_id
1 'polypeptide(L)'
;EYGFRPFRKIKEGPFVREKLELSTVVYFDRLKEHRQIKPYRKTEHVVVEKVNPTQSEEDIFEALKGIFEKLGGIKKYVKKGESVILKPNIVADHGMVDGQYKGGVVTDLKLVKALIRILLPHASKIIVAEGSSINRSATTKMFRIYGYDKLEDLFPGKVKLVDLNTDDTYEMAVPFRRRMASRKVPKTLVEGDVIISLPVMKLHFAAIVSLAIKNLQGTMPPLEKYMTHFFGLWQNLVNIHYLVRPKLTIIDGLIGQEDFGPVSGVPKVMNLLIAGENPVACDAVCMRIMGLDPKDSPPVLLAYIQGFGPIEEKKIKISGASIEEVRNPFRLPEISMKGGVNFKIHSQGACPGCKGYLHFALHKLRRPDPKAPERLLIDRPLDKIINIYVGPYEGREIKDNEINIFVGTCQLHNAKRGIHLPGCPPHAEVMIKGIFQFFPDVLPPKYADDTEEAKLERMLGEVLKGL
;
A
#
# COMPACT_ATOMS: atom_id res chain seq x y z
N GLU A 1 29.97 10.33 -0.08
CA GLU A 1 29.44 9.37 -1.07
C GLU A 1 28.90 8.18 -0.29
N TYR A 2 27.66 7.72 -0.33
CA TYR A 2 26.52 7.91 -1.21
C TYR A 2 25.27 7.53 -0.38
N GLY A 3 24.09 8.05 -0.74
CA GLY A 3 22.82 7.60 -0.17
C GLY A 3 22.14 8.64 0.71
N PHE A 4 22.80 9.74 1.01
CA PHE A 4 22.15 10.94 1.55
C PHE A 4 21.50 11.73 0.42
N ARG A 5 20.28 12.19 0.63
CA ARG A 5 19.55 13.08 -0.28
C ARG A 5 19.07 14.33 0.44
N PRO A 6 19.00 15.48 -0.25
CA PRO A 6 18.26 16.64 0.23
C PRO A 6 16.86 16.24 0.70
N PHE A 7 16.55 16.56 1.95
CA PHE A 7 15.23 16.36 2.53
C PHE A 7 14.51 17.70 2.77
N ARG A 8 15.22 18.68 3.32
CA ARG A 8 14.64 19.99 3.63
C ARG A 8 15.68 21.08 3.52
N LYS A 9 15.32 22.19 2.86
CA LYS A 9 16.08 23.43 2.93
C LYS A 9 15.41 24.37 3.94
N ILE A 10 16.21 25.02 4.77
CA ILE A 10 15.77 25.99 5.75
C ILE A 10 16.59 27.26 5.52
N LYS A 11 15.92 28.36 5.20
CA LYS A 11 16.55 29.66 5.07
C LYS A 11 16.55 30.34 6.45
N GLU A 12 17.73 30.62 6.98
CA GLU A 12 17.94 31.30 8.26
C GLU A 12 18.80 32.55 7.98
N GLY A 13 18.14 33.68 7.74
CA GLY A 13 18.81 34.92 7.32
C GLY A 13 19.53 34.75 5.97
N PRO A 14 20.85 35.02 5.87
CA PRO A 14 21.62 34.83 4.64
C PRO A 14 22.02 33.36 4.40
N PHE A 15 21.85 32.48 5.39
CA PHE A 15 22.28 31.09 5.29
C PHE A 15 21.16 30.18 4.79
N VAL A 16 21.53 29.20 3.97
CA VAL A 16 20.66 28.09 3.57
C VAL A 16 21.21 26.82 4.19
N ARG A 17 20.49 26.26 5.17
CA ARG A 17 20.78 24.94 5.73
C ARG A 17 20.03 23.87 4.97
N GLU A 18 20.74 22.85 4.51
CA GLU A 18 20.14 21.70 3.84
C GLU A 18 20.25 20.46 4.73
N LYS A 19 19.11 19.95 5.18
CA LYS A 19 19.04 18.68 5.89
C LYS A 19 19.08 17.56 4.88
N LEU A 20 20.04 16.65 5.05
CA LEU A 20 20.15 15.44 4.27
C LEU A 20 19.55 14.24 5.04
N GLU A 21 18.96 13.30 4.31
CA GLU A 21 18.47 12.04 4.86
C GLU A 21 18.95 10.85 4.03
N LEU A 22 19.16 9.71 4.68
CA LEU A 22 19.46 8.48 3.97
C LEU A 22 18.29 8.06 3.06
N SER A 23 18.63 7.49 1.91
CA SER A 23 17.71 6.73 1.08
C SER A 23 17.22 5.54 1.88
N THR A 24 15.98 5.11 1.63
CA THR A 24 15.36 4.08 2.47
C THR A 24 16.14 2.76 2.44
N VAL A 25 16.76 2.40 1.31
CA VAL A 25 17.56 1.17 1.21
C VAL A 25 18.81 1.29 2.06
N VAL A 26 19.57 2.37 1.91
CA VAL A 26 20.79 2.59 2.70
C VAL A 26 20.45 2.66 4.19
N TYR A 27 19.32 3.27 4.53
CA TYR A 27 18.82 3.29 5.90
C TYR A 27 18.53 1.88 6.42
N PHE A 28 17.80 1.05 5.67
CA PHE A 28 17.52 -0.33 6.09
C PHE A 28 18.77 -1.20 6.14
N ASP A 29 19.69 -1.08 5.19
CA ASP A 29 20.93 -1.85 5.19
C ASP A 29 21.77 -1.54 6.43
N ARG A 30 21.91 -0.26 6.79
CA ARG A 30 22.57 0.14 8.04
C ARG A 30 21.84 -0.40 9.28
N LEU A 31 20.52 -0.55 9.21
CA LEU A 31 19.73 -1.08 10.32
C LEU A 31 19.75 -2.60 10.43
N LYS A 32 20.09 -3.35 9.37
CA LYS A 32 20.26 -4.80 9.48
C LYS A 32 21.32 -5.16 10.53
N GLU A 33 22.31 -4.28 10.73
CA GLU A 33 23.37 -4.40 11.73
C GLU A 33 22.96 -3.92 13.13
N HIS A 34 21.82 -3.21 13.27
CA HIS A 34 21.42 -2.56 14.52
C HIS A 34 20.08 -3.13 15.05
N ARG A 35 20.00 -3.37 16.37
CA ARG A 35 18.74 -3.73 17.04
C ARG A 35 17.74 -2.56 17.00
N GLN A 36 16.46 -2.88 17.21
CA GLN A 36 15.33 -1.95 17.27
C GLN A 36 15.70 -0.60 17.91
N ILE A 37 15.48 0.51 17.19
CA ILE A 37 15.88 1.86 17.66
C ILE A 37 15.05 2.28 18.88
N LYS A 38 13.77 1.90 18.92
CA LYS A 38 12.86 2.15 20.04
C LYS A 38 12.29 0.83 20.55
N PRO A 39 12.62 0.38 21.78
CA PRO A 39 12.15 -0.90 22.29
C PRO A 39 10.62 -0.92 22.43
N TYR A 40 9.97 -1.95 21.87
CA TYR A 40 8.54 -2.18 22.08
C TYR A 40 8.32 -2.98 23.37
N ARG A 41 7.59 -2.40 24.33
CA ARG A 41 7.49 -2.96 25.69
C ARG A 41 6.33 -3.94 25.87
N LYS A 42 5.22 -3.72 25.18
CA LYS A 42 3.99 -4.51 25.34
C LYS A 42 4.09 -5.86 24.63
N THR A 43 3.29 -6.81 25.09
CA THR A 43 2.98 -8.04 24.35
C THR A 43 1.64 -7.82 23.68
N GLU A 44 1.59 -8.04 22.37
CA GLU A 44 0.37 -7.92 21.58
C GLU A 44 -0.37 -9.26 21.52
N HIS A 45 -1.68 -9.20 21.29
CA HIS A 45 -2.52 -10.38 21.15
C HIS A 45 -3.12 -10.41 19.76
N VAL A 46 -2.88 -11.51 19.04
CA VAL A 46 -3.45 -11.78 17.71
C VAL A 46 -4.26 -13.07 17.77
N VAL A 47 -5.46 -13.03 17.22
CA VAL A 47 -6.30 -14.22 17.02
C VAL A 47 -6.16 -14.67 15.57
N VAL A 48 -6.02 -15.98 15.37
CA VAL A 48 -6.09 -16.63 14.06
C VAL A 48 -7.27 -17.59 14.11
N GLU A 49 -8.37 -17.21 13.47
CA GLU A 49 -9.61 -17.99 13.47
C GLU A 49 -9.79 -18.69 12.13
N LYS A 50 -10.06 -20.00 12.17
CA LYS A 50 -10.45 -20.77 10.99
C LYS A 50 -11.92 -20.51 10.68
N VAL A 51 -12.23 -20.36 9.40
CA VAL A 51 -13.59 -20.27 8.87
C VAL A 51 -13.91 -21.59 8.17
N ASN A 52 -15.15 -22.06 8.29
CA ASN A 52 -15.59 -23.24 7.56
C ASN A 52 -15.40 -23.03 6.04
N PRO A 53 -14.88 -24.03 5.28
CA PRO A 53 -14.69 -23.93 3.84
C PRO A 53 -15.93 -23.57 3.01
N THR A 54 -17.15 -23.76 3.54
CA THR A 54 -18.39 -23.26 2.92
C THR A 54 -18.43 -21.73 2.82
N GLN A 55 -17.71 -21.03 3.70
CA GLN A 55 -17.63 -19.57 3.78
C GLN A 55 -19.01 -18.90 3.70
N SER A 56 -20.05 -19.50 4.29
CA SER A 56 -21.37 -18.89 4.35
C SER A 56 -21.32 -17.63 5.24
N GLU A 57 -22.30 -16.74 5.09
CA GLU A 57 -22.39 -15.57 5.99
C GLU A 57 -22.44 -15.98 7.47
N GLU A 58 -23.01 -17.16 7.78
CA GLU A 58 -23.10 -17.67 9.15
C GLU A 58 -21.77 -18.27 9.65
N ASP A 59 -21.02 -18.97 8.79
CA ASP A 59 -19.68 -19.46 9.15
C ASP A 59 -18.74 -18.30 9.51
N ILE A 60 -18.84 -17.21 8.74
CA ILE A 60 -18.05 -15.99 8.97
C ILE A 60 -18.51 -15.28 10.24
N PHE A 61 -19.83 -15.24 10.50
CA PHE A 61 -20.40 -14.67 11.71
C PHE A 61 -19.93 -15.39 12.99
N GLU A 62 -19.93 -16.72 12.99
CA GLU A 62 -19.45 -17.51 14.13
C GLU A 62 -17.92 -17.38 14.32
N ALA A 63 -17.13 -17.32 13.23
CA ALA A 63 -15.70 -17.04 13.34
C ALA A 63 -15.43 -15.63 13.93
N LEU A 64 -16.19 -14.62 13.53
CA LEU A 64 -16.07 -13.27 14.10
C LEU A 64 -16.45 -13.22 15.58
N LYS A 65 -17.49 -13.94 16.01
CA LYS A 65 -17.81 -14.08 17.44
C LYS A 65 -16.65 -14.71 18.20
N GLY A 66 -16.10 -15.82 17.68
CA GLY A 66 -14.94 -16.49 18.26
C GLY A 66 -13.72 -15.58 18.38
N ILE A 67 -13.52 -14.66 17.43
CA ILE A 67 -12.51 -13.60 17.51
C ILE A 67 -12.79 -12.65 18.68
N PHE A 68 -14.00 -12.10 18.76
CA PHE A 68 -14.34 -11.14 19.82
C PHE A 68 -14.25 -11.77 21.20
N GLU A 69 -14.70 -13.02 21.38
CA GLU A 69 -14.57 -13.76 22.62
C GLU A 69 -13.11 -13.88 23.06
N LYS A 70 -12.24 -14.36 22.16
CA LYS A 70 -10.80 -14.51 22.43
C LYS A 70 -10.11 -13.17 22.72
N LEU A 71 -10.58 -12.08 22.13
CA LEU A 71 -10.03 -10.73 22.33
C LEU A 71 -10.57 -9.98 23.57
N GLY A 72 -11.43 -10.62 24.37
CA GLY A 72 -11.97 -10.05 25.61
C GLY A 72 -13.36 -9.42 25.48
N GLY A 73 -14.10 -9.78 24.43
CA GLY A 73 -15.50 -9.43 24.20
C GLY A 73 -15.73 -8.14 23.41
N ILE A 74 -16.86 -8.08 22.71
CA ILE A 74 -17.24 -6.95 21.84
C ILE A 74 -17.30 -5.60 22.58
N LYS A 75 -17.73 -5.61 23.85
CA LYS A 75 -17.88 -4.40 24.70
C LYS A 75 -16.54 -3.69 24.98
N LYS A 76 -15.40 -4.38 24.81
CA LYS A 76 -14.06 -3.77 24.86
C LYS A 76 -13.84 -2.80 23.69
N TYR A 77 -14.41 -3.13 22.54
CA TYR A 77 -14.21 -2.42 21.29
C TYR A 77 -15.28 -1.37 21.03
N VAL A 78 -16.55 -1.67 21.32
CA VAL A 78 -17.68 -0.78 21.04
C VAL A 78 -18.55 -0.60 22.28
N LYS A 79 -18.75 0.66 22.67
CA LYS A 79 -19.66 1.06 23.75
C LYS A 79 -20.98 1.54 23.18
N LYS A 80 -22.05 1.44 24.00
CA LYS A 80 -23.38 1.93 23.64
C LYS A 80 -23.32 3.42 23.29
N GLY A 81 -23.84 3.77 22.11
CA GLY A 81 -23.87 5.15 21.61
C GLY A 81 -22.72 5.51 20.66
N GLU A 82 -21.60 4.76 20.68
CA GLU A 82 -20.47 5.00 19.78
C GLU A 82 -20.85 4.65 18.33
N SER A 83 -20.33 5.45 17.40
CA SER A 83 -20.32 5.15 15.98
C SER A 83 -19.11 4.29 15.60
N VAL A 84 -19.31 3.33 14.71
CA VAL A 84 -18.23 2.44 14.27
C VAL A 84 -17.96 2.64 12.78
N ILE A 85 -16.73 2.95 12.44
CA ILE A 85 -16.24 3.03 11.07
C ILE A 85 -15.62 1.70 10.70
N LEU A 86 -16.16 1.06 9.67
CA LEU A 86 -15.54 -0.08 9.00
C LEU A 86 -14.75 0.43 7.80
N LYS A 87 -13.44 0.19 7.80
CA LYS A 87 -12.54 0.51 6.69
C LYS A 87 -12.17 -0.77 5.93
N PRO A 88 -12.97 -1.20 4.94
CA PRO A 88 -12.59 -2.30 4.04
C PRO A 88 -11.37 -1.93 3.21
N ASN A 89 -10.93 -2.85 2.36
CA ASN A 89 -10.05 -2.60 1.23
C ASN A 89 -10.89 -2.74 -0.04
N ILE A 90 -11.15 -1.64 -0.74
CA ILE A 90 -11.83 -1.64 -2.05
C ILE A 90 -11.01 -0.81 -3.03
N VAL A 91 -10.29 -1.46 -3.93
CA VAL A 91 -9.21 -0.81 -4.73
C VAL A 91 -9.57 -0.62 -6.20
N ALA A 92 -10.07 -1.66 -6.85
CA ALA A 92 -10.33 -1.72 -8.28
C ALA A 92 -11.30 -2.88 -8.56
N ASP A 93 -11.86 -2.91 -9.77
CA ASP A 93 -12.83 -3.89 -10.26
C ASP A 93 -12.24 -5.26 -10.59
N HIS A 94 -10.92 -5.42 -10.51
CA HIS A 94 -10.19 -6.64 -10.88
C HIS A 94 -10.53 -7.86 -10.01
N GLY A 95 -11.23 -7.66 -8.89
CA GLY A 95 -11.82 -8.77 -8.12
C GLY A 95 -13.01 -9.43 -8.82
N MET A 96 -13.53 -8.83 -9.89
CA MET A 96 -14.60 -9.36 -10.73
C MET A 96 -14.02 -9.94 -12.03
N VAL A 97 -14.35 -11.20 -12.32
CA VAL A 97 -14.00 -11.87 -13.58
C VAL A 97 -15.29 -12.44 -14.16
N ASP A 98 -15.63 -12.04 -15.38
CA ASP A 98 -16.88 -12.41 -16.06
C ASP A 98 -18.14 -12.13 -15.22
N GLY A 99 -18.15 -10.99 -14.53
CA GLY A 99 -19.25 -10.59 -13.65
C GLY A 99 -19.32 -11.34 -12.32
N GLN A 100 -18.38 -12.24 -12.03
CA GLN A 100 -18.33 -13.00 -10.78
C GLN A 100 -17.18 -12.55 -9.88
N TYR A 101 -17.45 -12.45 -8.58
CA TYR A 101 -16.43 -12.16 -7.59
C TYR A 101 -15.52 -13.38 -7.39
N LYS A 102 -14.20 -13.19 -7.53
CA LYS A 102 -13.19 -14.27 -7.39
C LYS A 102 -12.38 -14.21 -6.08
N GLY A 103 -12.57 -13.20 -5.23
CA GLY A 103 -11.85 -13.06 -3.97
C GLY A 103 -10.44 -12.44 -4.10
N GLY A 104 -9.80 -12.16 -2.96
CA GLY A 104 -8.38 -11.78 -2.89
C GLY A 104 -8.01 -10.34 -3.26
N VAL A 105 -8.90 -9.59 -3.93
CA VAL A 105 -8.62 -8.20 -4.35
C VAL A 105 -9.24 -7.18 -3.39
N VAL A 106 -10.49 -7.39 -2.99
CA VAL A 106 -11.27 -6.51 -2.10
C VAL A 106 -11.76 -7.29 -0.88
N THR A 107 -12.13 -6.59 0.20
CA THR A 107 -12.73 -7.23 1.37
C THR A 107 -14.06 -7.86 0.98
N ASP A 108 -14.29 -9.11 1.38
CA ASP A 108 -15.51 -9.84 1.08
C ASP A 108 -16.73 -9.15 1.73
N LEU A 109 -17.77 -8.91 0.95
CA LEU A 109 -19.00 -8.27 1.44
C LEU A 109 -19.68 -9.10 2.53
N LYS A 110 -19.59 -10.43 2.49
CA LYS A 110 -20.13 -11.33 3.52
C LYS A 110 -19.49 -11.07 4.87
N LEU A 111 -18.17 -10.82 4.90
CA LEU A 111 -17.45 -10.45 6.11
C LEU A 111 -17.96 -9.12 6.69
N VAL A 112 -18.15 -8.11 5.83
CA VAL A 112 -18.65 -6.80 6.24
C VAL A 112 -20.06 -6.91 6.80
N LYS A 113 -20.96 -7.65 6.13
CA LYS A 113 -22.33 -7.91 6.62
C LYS A 113 -22.37 -8.63 7.96
N ALA A 114 -21.60 -9.72 8.10
CA ALA A 114 -21.52 -10.48 9.34
C ALA A 114 -21.01 -9.60 10.50
N LEU A 115 -19.99 -8.77 10.24
CA LEU A 115 -19.48 -7.84 11.23
C LEU A 115 -20.49 -6.74 11.59
N ILE A 116 -21.23 -6.20 10.61
CA ILE A 116 -22.33 -5.26 10.85
C ILE A 116 -23.37 -5.89 11.78
N ARG A 117 -23.80 -7.14 11.54
CA ARG A 117 -24.75 -7.87 12.40
C ARG A 117 -24.28 -7.98 13.85
N ILE A 118 -22.97 -8.18 14.08
CA ILE A 118 -22.38 -8.28 15.42
C ILE A 118 -22.30 -6.91 16.10
N LEU A 119 -21.97 -5.86 15.35
CA LEU A 119 -21.69 -4.53 15.90
C LEU A 119 -22.97 -3.72 16.16
N LEU A 120 -23.99 -3.82 15.30
CA LEU A 120 -25.21 -3.01 15.37
C LEU A 120 -25.95 -3.06 16.71
N PRO A 121 -26.04 -4.20 17.43
CA PRO A 121 -26.64 -4.23 18.76
C PRO A 121 -25.91 -3.35 19.80
N HIS A 122 -24.66 -2.97 19.53
CA HIS A 122 -23.80 -2.21 20.45
C HIS A 122 -23.49 -0.78 19.95
N ALA A 123 -23.43 -0.57 18.64
CA ALA A 123 -23.15 0.70 17.99
C ALA A 123 -24.42 1.55 17.78
N SER A 124 -24.29 2.88 17.80
CA SER A 124 -25.41 3.78 17.42
C SER A 124 -25.67 3.74 15.91
N LYS A 125 -24.58 3.72 15.13
CA LYS A 125 -24.54 3.67 13.67
C LYS A 125 -23.22 3.04 13.20
N ILE A 126 -23.21 2.51 11.98
CA ILE A 126 -22.02 2.01 11.31
C ILE A 126 -21.78 2.81 10.03
N ILE A 127 -20.52 3.16 9.78
CA ILE A 127 -20.08 3.86 8.59
C ILE A 127 -19.11 2.95 7.85
N VAL A 128 -19.44 2.51 6.65
CA VAL A 128 -18.48 1.80 5.80
C VAL A 128 -17.77 2.85 4.93
N ALA A 129 -16.50 3.10 5.22
CA ALA A 129 -15.75 4.20 4.64
C ALA A 129 -14.52 3.70 3.88
N GLU A 130 -14.36 4.13 2.63
CA GLU A 130 -13.21 3.79 1.79
C GLU A 130 -12.90 4.95 0.84
N GLY A 131 -11.65 5.06 0.40
CA GLY A 131 -11.25 5.88 -0.73
C GLY A 131 -10.53 5.00 -1.75
N SER A 132 -11.21 4.54 -2.78
CA SER A 132 -10.64 3.66 -3.80
C SER A 132 -9.67 4.43 -4.69
N SER A 133 -8.46 3.89 -4.88
CA SER A 133 -7.45 4.42 -5.83
C SER A 133 -7.14 5.93 -5.64
N ILE A 134 -6.38 6.50 -6.57
CA ILE A 134 -6.18 7.96 -6.71
C ILE A 134 -7.30 8.63 -7.53
N ASN A 135 -8.13 7.85 -8.23
CA ASN A 135 -9.24 8.41 -9.01
C ASN A 135 -10.46 8.68 -8.11
N ARG A 136 -10.89 9.94 -8.04
CA ARG A 136 -12.02 10.39 -7.20
C ARG A 136 -13.33 9.67 -7.51
N SER A 137 -13.61 9.35 -8.77
CA SER A 137 -14.87 8.70 -9.17
C SER A 137 -14.88 7.19 -8.89
N ALA A 138 -13.75 6.62 -8.45
CA ALA A 138 -13.62 5.18 -8.32
C ALA A 138 -14.42 4.61 -7.15
N THR A 139 -14.50 5.28 -5.99
CA THR A 139 -15.06 4.65 -4.78
C THR A 139 -16.54 4.30 -4.91
N THR A 140 -17.39 5.26 -5.28
CA THR A 140 -18.83 5.00 -5.45
C THR A 140 -19.10 3.96 -6.53
N LYS A 141 -18.33 3.97 -7.62
CA LYS A 141 -18.38 2.93 -8.65
C LYS A 141 -18.04 1.56 -8.06
N MET A 142 -16.97 1.46 -7.26
CA MET A 142 -16.56 0.21 -6.64
C MET A 142 -17.59 -0.29 -5.62
N PHE A 143 -18.20 0.60 -4.83
CA PHE A 143 -19.28 0.19 -3.92
C PHE A 143 -20.41 -0.51 -4.66
N ARG A 144 -20.85 0.03 -5.81
CA ARG A 144 -21.89 -0.58 -6.64
C ARG A 144 -21.46 -1.91 -7.25
N ILE A 145 -20.25 -1.97 -7.84
CA ILE A 145 -19.72 -3.18 -8.48
C ILE A 145 -19.66 -4.36 -7.50
N TYR A 146 -19.26 -4.10 -6.26
CA TYR A 146 -19.15 -5.12 -5.22
C TYR A 146 -20.42 -5.27 -4.35
N GLY A 147 -21.50 -4.53 -4.64
CA GLY A 147 -22.78 -4.62 -3.95
C GLY A 147 -22.79 -4.06 -2.51
N TYR A 148 -21.81 -3.21 -2.16
CA TYR A 148 -21.76 -2.52 -0.88
C TYR A 148 -22.87 -1.48 -0.74
N ASP A 149 -23.31 -0.88 -1.84
CA ASP A 149 -24.45 0.05 -1.90
C ASP A 149 -25.72 -0.52 -1.27
N LYS A 150 -25.94 -1.83 -1.42
CA LYS A 150 -27.07 -2.54 -0.81
C LYS A 150 -27.05 -2.58 0.71
N LEU A 151 -25.93 -2.26 1.36
CA LEU A 151 -25.83 -2.28 2.82
C LEU A 151 -26.73 -1.21 3.48
N GLU A 152 -26.97 -0.09 2.82
CA GLU A 152 -27.85 0.96 3.35
C GLU A 152 -29.31 0.49 3.36
N ASP A 153 -29.74 -0.24 2.32
CA ASP A 153 -31.08 -0.83 2.21
C ASP A 153 -31.30 -1.97 3.21
N LEU A 154 -30.27 -2.80 3.44
CA LEU A 154 -30.32 -3.91 4.40
C LEU A 154 -30.36 -3.43 5.86
N PHE A 155 -29.85 -2.23 6.15
CA PHE A 155 -29.75 -1.68 7.50
C PHE A 155 -30.18 -0.20 7.53
N PRO A 156 -31.46 0.10 7.24
CA PRO A 156 -31.94 1.45 6.99
C PRO A 156 -31.76 2.35 8.22
N GLY A 157 -31.17 3.54 7.99
CA GLY A 157 -30.90 4.53 9.04
C GLY A 157 -29.81 4.14 10.04
N LYS A 158 -29.16 2.98 9.87
CA LYS A 158 -28.13 2.46 10.77
C LYS A 158 -26.77 2.28 10.12
N VAL A 159 -26.73 2.00 8.82
CA VAL A 159 -25.49 1.91 8.03
C VAL A 159 -25.46 3.03 7.00
N LYS A 160 -24.30 3.65 6.80
CA LYS A 160 -24.04 4.52 5.65
C LYS A 160 -22.73 4.19 4.95
N LEU A 161 -22.65 4.49 3.65
CA LEU A 161 -21.40 4.48 2.90
C LEU A 161 -20.76 5.87 2.86
N VAL A 162 -19.44 5.94 2.94
CA VAL A 162 -18.68 7.20 2.79
C VAL A 162 -17.53 7.00 1.82
N ASP A 163 -17.45 7.88 0.82
CA ASP A 163 -16.28 8.02 -0.03
C ASP A 163 -15.28 9.00 0.60
N LEU A 164 -14.18 8.45 1.13
CA LEU A 164 -13.10 9.21 1.76
C LEU A 164 -12.30 10.06 0.75
N ASN A 165 -12.44 9.82 -0.56
CA ASN A 165 -11.79 10.65 -1.57
C ASN A 165 -12.45 12.02 -1.74
N THR A 166 -13.72 12.15 -1.34
CA THR A 166 -14.55 13.34 -1.51
C THR A 166 -15.02 13.94 -0.19
N ASP A 167 -14.70 13.30 0.94
CA ASP A 167 -14.99 13.79 2.28
C ASP A 167 -14.26 15.11 2.59
N ASP A 168 -14.84 15.89 3.49
CA ASP A 168 -14.16 17.05 4.09
C ASP A 168 -12.91 16.59 4.83
N THR A 169 -11.94 17.49 5.03
CA THR A 169 -10.67 17.10 5.66
C THR A 169 -10.22 18.06 6.73
N TYR A 170 -9.55 17.52 7.75
CA TYR A 170 -8.75 18.27 8.71
C TYR A 170 -7.27 18.20 8.35
N GLU A 171 -6.55 19.29 8.51
CA GLU A 171 -5.10 19.26 8.45
C GLU A 171 -4.53 18.81 9.81
N MET A 172 -3.83 17.67 9.81
CA MET A 172 -3.25 17.09 11.03
C MET A 172 -1.73 17.03 10.94
N ALA A 173 -1.06 17.43 12.02
CA ALA A 173 0.40 17.42 12.10
C ALA A 173 0.96 15.98 12.14
N VAL A 174 1.98 15.71 11.32
CA VAL A 174 2.70 14.43 11.33
C VAL A 174 3.73 14.44 12.46
N PRO A 175 3.76 13.41 13.33
CA PRO A 175 4.76 13.33 14.40
C PRO A 175 6.20 13.43 13.89
N PHE A 176 6.98 14.29 14.53
CA PHE A 176 8.37 14.58 14.19
C PHE A 176 8.60 15.09 12.75
N ARG A 177 7.53 15.47 12.03
CA ARG A 177 7.55 15.95 10.64
C ARG A 177 8.33 15.03 9.70
N ARG A 178 8.22 13.71 9.90
CA ARG A 178 8.93 12.69 9.10
C ARG A 178 8.37 12.68 7.68
N ARG A 179 9.16 13.09 6.69
CA ARG A 179 8.77 13.27 5.28
C ARG A 179 7.74 14.37 4.98
N MET A 180 6.71 14.50 5.79
CA MET A 180 5.66 15.51 5.64
C MET A 180 5.46 16.24 6.97
N ALA A 181 5.11 17.53 6.92
CA ALA A 181 4.82 18.35 8.10
C ALA A 181 3.43 18.06 8.68
N SER A 182 2.45 17.93 7.79
CA SER A 182 1.04 17.68 8.05
C SER A 182 0.44 16.87 6.90
N ARG A 183 -0.77 16.36 7.11
CA ARG A 183 -1.59 15.70 6.08
C ARG A 183 -3.04 16.08 6.25
N LYS A 184 -3.78 16.13 5.14
CA LYS A 184 -5.24 16.20 5.13
C LYS A 184 -5.85 14.83 5.41
N VAL A 185 -6.59 14.72 6.50
CA VAL A 185 -7.25 13.48 6.95
C VAL A 185 -8.77 13.67 6.86
N PRO A 186 -9.52 12.72 6.27
CA PRO A 186 -10.97 12.81 6.17
C PRO A 186 -11.67 13.01 7.51
N LYS A 187 -12.63 13.94 7.52
CA LYS A 187 -13.47 14.31 8.66
C LYS A 187 -14.12 13.10 9.29
N THR A 188 -14.66 12.19 8.48
CA THR A 188 -15.29 10.95 8.95
C THR A 188 -14.38 10.16 9.89
N LEU A 189 -13.08 10.06 9.57
CA LEU A 189 -12.13 9.29 10.37
C LEU A 189 -11.66 10.01 11.64
N VAL A 190 -11.71 11.34 11.64
CA VAL A 190 -11.31 12.17 12.79
C VAL A 190 -12.45 12.24 13.80
N GLU A 191 -13.69 12.36 13.34
CA GLU A 191 -14.88 12.51 14.18
C GLU A 191 -15.51 11.17 14.62
N GLY A 192 -15.15 10.06 13.99
CA GLY A 192 -15.65 8.75 14.38
C GLY A 192 -15.10 8.24 15.71
N ASP A 193 -15.92 7.50 16.46
CA ASP A 193 -15.54 7.02 17.79
C ASP A 193 -14.63 5.79 17.73
N VAL A 194 -14.95 4.84 16.85
CA VAL A 194 -14.23 3.57 16.71
C VAL A 194 -13.95 3.28 15.24
N ILE A 195 -12.70 2.95 14.91
CA ILE A 195 -12.31 2.49 13.57
C ILE A 195 -11.91 1.03 13.62
N ILE A 196 -12.49 0.19 12.76
CA ILE A 196 -12.10 -1.20 12.53
C ILE A 196 -11.60 -1.33 11.09
N SER A 197 -10.33 -1.71 10.92
CA SER A 197 -9.68 -1.88 9.61
C SER A 197 -9.85 -3.32 9.13
N LEU A 198 -10.29 -3.51 7.88
CA LEU A 198 -10.57 -4.81 7.28
C LEU A 198 -9.71 -5.05 6.03
N PRO A 199 -8.37 -5.17 6.15
CA PRO A 199 -7.51 -5.42 5.00
C PRO A 199 -7.70 -6.83 4.44
N VAL A 200 -7.22 -7.08 3.22
CA VAL A 200 -7.20 -8.43 2.60
C VAL A 200 -5.80 -9.05 2.73
N MET A 201 -5.73 -10.36 2.95
CA MET A 201 -4.50 -11.17 2.94
C MET A 201 -3.91 -11.26 1.53
N LYS A 202 -3.13 -10.26 1.11
CA LYS A 202 -2.56 -10.25 -0.25
C LYS A 202 -1.14 -9.73 -0.35
N LEU A 203 -0.40 -10.32 -1.29
CA LEU A 203 0.88 -9.81 -1.75
C LEU A 203 0.73 -8.46 -2.45
N HIS A 204 1.85 -7.76 -2.54
CA HIS A 204 1.97 -6.52 -3.29
C HIS A 204 3.37 -6.42 -3.89
N PHE A 205 3.49 -6.30 -5.22
CA PHE A 205 4.79 -6.34 -5.90
C PHE A 205 5.82 -5.32 -5.35
N ALA A 206 5.35 -4.13 -4.93
CA ALA A 206 6.20 -3.08 -4.38
C ALA A 206 6.45 -3.17 -2.87
N ALA A 207 5.42 -3.50 -2.08
CA ALA A 207 5.45 -3.44 -0.62
C ALA A 207 5.65 -4.82 0.03
N ILE A 208 5.85 -5.86 -0.79
CA ILE A 208 5.78 -7.29 -0.45
C ILE A 208 4.38 -7.75 -0.07
N VAL A 209 3.71 -7.03 0.83
CA VAL A 209 2.34 -7.31 1.27
C VAL A 209 1.46 -6.06 1.32
N SER A 210 0.14 -6.24 1.27
CA SER A 210 -0.83 -5.16 1.51
C SER A 210 -1.20 -5.06 2.99
N LEU A 211 -2.02 -5.99 3.50
CA LEU A 211 -2.36 -6.14 4.93
C LEU A 211 -2.71 -4.82 5.66
N ALA A 212 -2.54 -4.78 6.98
CA ALA A 212 -3.06 -3.74 7.86
C ALA A 212 -2.32 -2.41 7.67
N ILE A 213 -0.98 -2.44 7.61
CA ILE A 213 -0.22 -1.19 7.52
C ILE A 213 -0.55 -0.44 6.23
N LYS A 214 -0.59 -1.15 5.10
CA LYS A 214 -0.85 -0.51 3.79
C LYS A 214 -2.33 -0.18 3.58
N ASN A 215 -3.27 -0.90 4.18
CA ASN A 215 -4.71 -0.67 3.96
C ASN A 215 -5.17 0.75 4.30
N LEU A 216 -4.53 1.39 5.29
CA LEU A 216 -4.85 2.78 5.63
C LEU A 216 -4.38 3.79 4.57
N GLN A 217 -3.59 3.40 3.55
CA GLN A 217 -3.38 4.27 2.40
C GLN A 217 -4.72 4.66 1.72
N GLY A 218 -5.71 3.76 1.74
CA GLY A 218 -7.05 4.02 1.20
C GLY A 218 -7.82 5.10 1.96
N THR A 219 -7.41 5.43 3.18
CA THR A 219 -8.06 6.50 3.95
C THR A 219 -7.66 7.90 3.53
N MET A 220 -6.57 8.05 2.77
CA MET A 220 -6.08 9.36 2.38
C MET A 220 -6.78 9.88 1.12
N PRO A 221 -7.05 11.19 1.00
CA PRO A 221 -7.56 11.78 -0.23
C PRO A 221 -6.60 11.57 -1.43
N PRO A 222 -7.07 11.73 -2.67
CA PRO A 222 -6.26 11.51 -3.88
C PRO A 222 -4.89 12.20 -3.92
N LEU A 223 -4.84 13.50 -3.62
CA LEU A 223 -3.57 14.24 -3.61
C LEU A 223 -2.64 13.73 -2.52
N GLU A 224 -3.17 13.42 -1.35
CA GLU A 224 -2.42 12.84 -0.24
C GLU A 224 -1.85 11.46 -0.61
N LYS A 225 -2.61 10.63 -1.33
CA LYS A 225 -2.13 9.34 -1.85
C LYS A 225 -1.00 9.51 -2.85
N TYR A 226 -1.12 10.49 -3.75
CA TYR A 226 -0.07 10.81 -4.73
C TYR A 226 1.20 11.33 -4.03
N MET A 227 1.04 12.26 -3.08
CA MET A 227 2.13 12.78 -2.25
C MET A 227 2.83 11.70 -1.42
N THR A 228 2.12 10.67 -0.95
CA THR A 228 2.72 9.50 -0.28
C THR A 228 3.85 8.91 -1.14
N HIS A 229 3.60 8.67 -2.43
CA HIS A 229 4.61 8.14 -3.35
C HIS A 229 5.72 9.15 -3.64
N PHE A 230 5.39 10.44 -3.74
CA PHE A 230 6.36 11.48 -4.04
C PHE A 230 7.37 11.68 -2.90
N PHE A 231 6.90 11.78 -1.66
CA PHE A 231 7.73 12.12 -0.49
C PHE A 231 8.31 10.90 0.24
N GLY A 232 8.01 9.68 -0.18
CA GLY A 232 8.54 8.45 0.43
C GLY A 232 7.43 7.58 1.00
N LEU A 233 7.01 6.60 0.20
CA LEU A 233 5.87 5.73 0.45
C LEU A 233 5.93 5.08 1.82
N TRP A 234 7.04 4.41 2.14
CA TRP A 234 7.14 3.59 3.36
C TRP A 234 6.95 4.40 4.65
N GLN A 235 7.63 5.55 4.77
CA GLN A 235 7.48 6.40 5.96
C GLN A 235 6.09 6.99 6.04
N ASN A 236 5.50 7.37 4.90
CA ASN A 236 4.17 7.94 4.88
C ASN A 236 3.08 6.92 5.22
N LEU A 237 3.26 5.63 4.90
CA LEU A 237 2.37 4.57 5.41
C LEU A 237 2.40 4.50 6.94
N VAL A 238 3.60 4.57 7.55
CA VAL A 238 3.72 4.61 9.03
C VAL A 238 3.14 5.92 9.59
N ASN A 239 3.32 7.06 8.91
CA ASN A 239 2.74 8.33 9.33
C ASN A 239 1.22 8.28 9.39
N ILE A 240 0.56 7.63 8.42
CA ILE A 240 -0.91 7.49 8.40
C ILE A 240 -1.38 6.78 9.67
N HIS A 241 -0.68 5.74 10.12
CA HIS A 241 -1.03 5.02 11.35
C HIS A 241 -0.87 5.85 12.63
N TYR A 242 -0.09 6.93 12.60
CA TYR A 242 -0.07 7.89 13.71
C TYR A 242 -1.30 8.81 13.72
N LEU A 243 -1.88 9.09 12.54
CA LEU A 243 -3.00 10.01 12.35
C LEU A 243 -4.35 9.30 12.43
N VAL A 244 -4.45 8.12 11.82
CA VAL A 244 -5.64 7.26 11.78
C VAL A 244 -5.31 6.00 12.56
N ARG A 245 -6.00 5.78 13.69
CA ARG A 245 -5.72 4.70 14.63
C ARG A 245 -6.89 3.73 14.73
N PRO A 246 -6.93 2.68 13.89
CA PRO A 246 -7.87 1.59 14.07
C PRO A 246 -7.74 1.02 15.49
N LYS A 247 -8.88 0.84 16.15
CA LYS A 247 -8.97 0.17 17.45
C LYS A 247 -8.83 -1.35 17.31
N LEU A 248 -9.20 -1.87 16.15
CA LEU A 248 -9.10 -3.28 15.80
C LEU A 248 -8.78 -3.42 14.31
N THR A 249 -7.94 -4.40 13.98
CA THR A 249 -7.74 -4.88 12.61
C THR A 249 -8.30 -6.29 12.51
N ILE A 250 -9.02 -6.60 11.42
CA ILE A 250 -9.46 -7.94 11.05
C ILE A 250 -9.07 -8.19 9.60
N ILE A 251 -7.99 -8.94 9.38
CA ILE A 251 -7.51 -9.32 8.06
C ILE A 251 -8.45 -10.40 7.49
N ASP A 252 -9.06 -10.06 6.36
CA ASP A 252 -9.80 -10.97 5.50
C ASP A 252 -8.84 -11.93 4.80
N GLY A 253 -8.76 -13.15 5.32
CA GLY A 253 -8.05 -14.27 4.74
C GLY A 253 -9.02 -15.36 4.29
N LEU A 254 -10.27 -15.04 3.93
CA LEU A 254 -11.17 -16.05 3.34
C LEU A 254 -10.56 -16.54 2.02
N ILE A 255 -10.28 -15.57 1.15
CA ILE A 255 -9.52 -15.74 -0.09
C ILE A 255 -8.46 -14.65 -0.11
N GLY A 256 -7.19 -15.05 -0.01
CA GLY A 256 -6.05 -14.16 -0.20
C GLY A 256 -5.68 -13.99 -1.67
N GLN A 257 -4.60 -13.26 -1.94
CA GLN A 257 -4.02 -13.13 -3.28
C GLN A 257 -2.50 -13.25 -3.27
N GLU A 258 -1.97 -14.18 -4.06
CA GLU A 258 -0.54 -14.36 -4.30
C GLU A 258 -0.11 -13.84 -5.68
N ASP A 259 1.16 -13.98 -6.02
CA ASP A 259 1.78 -13.50 -7.27
C ASP A 259 1.72 -11.96 -7.42
N PHE A 260 1.41 -11.45 -8.62
CA PHE A 260 1.50 -10.03 -8.99
C PHE A 260 0.33 -9.17 -8.46
N GLY A 261 0.13 -9.18 -7.14
CA GLY A 261 -0.78 -8.27 -6.44
C GLY A 261 -0.30 -6.81 -6.51
N PRO A 262 -1.20 -5.82 -6.34
CA PRO A 262 -2.40 -5.93 -5.50
C PRO A 262 -3.74 -6.13 -6.24
N VAL A 263 -3.72 -6.23 -7.57
CA VAL A 263 -4.92 -6.37 -8.42
C VAL A 263 -4.80 -7.45 -9.51
N SER A 264 -3.59 -7.84 -9.91
CA SER A 264 -3.34 -8.82 -10.99
C SER A 264 -2.77 -10.15 -10.48
N GLY A 265 -2.90 -10.41 -9.17
CA GLY A 265 -2.44 -11.65 -8.56
C GLY A 265 -3.46 -12.77 -8.68
N VAL A 266 -3.10 -13.95 -8.18
CA VAL A 266 -3.92 -15.16 -8.23
C VAL A 266 -4.65 -15.34 -6.89
N PRO A 267 -5.98 -15.54 -6.87
CA PRO A 267 -6.72 -15.85 -5.65
C PRO A 267 -6.23 -17.13 -4.98
N LYS A 268 -6.17 -17.13 -3.65
CA LYS A 268 -5.72 -18.27 -2.85
C LYS A 268 -6.66 -18.48 -1.67
N VAL A 269 -7.40 -19.58 -1.66
CA VAL A 269 -8.30 -19.91 -0.55
C VAL A 269 -7.48 -20.20 0.69
N MET A 270 -7.80 -19.49 1.77
CA MET A 270 -7.10 -19.58 3.05
C MET A 270 -8.06 -19.95 4.19
N ASN A 271 -9.33 -19.55 4.12
CA ASN A 271 -10.36 -19.83 5.13
C ASN A 271 -9.96 -19.32 6.53
N LEU A 272 -9.38 -18.14 6.62
CA LEU A 272 -8.90 -17.54 7.87
C LEU A 272 -9.45 -16.13 8.08
N LEU A 273 -9.61 -15.77 9.34
CA LEU A 273 -9.65 -14.37 9.78
C LEU A 273 -8.54 -14.16 10.81
N ILE A 274 -7.78 -13.08 10.67
CA ILE A 274 -6.71 -12.73 11.60
C ILE A 274 -7.02 -11.39 12.24
N ALA A 275 -7.10 -11.32 13.56
CA ALA A 275 -7.54 -10.11 14.24
C ALA A 275 -6.66 -9.72 15.42
N GLY A 276 -6.52 -8.42 15.65
CA GLY A 276 -5.76 -7.87 16.77
C GLY A 276 -5.75 -6.34 16.79
N GLU A 277 -5.31 -5.78 17.90
CA GLU A 277 -5.30 -4.32 18.11
C GLU A 277 -4.10 -3.63 17.46
N ASN A 278 -2.96 -4.32 17.41
CA ASN A 278 -1.75 -3.77 16.83
C ASN A 278 -1.56 -4.25 15.38
N PRO A 279 -1.55 -3.34 14.39
CA PRO A 279 -1.46 -3.72 12.98
C PRO A 279 -0.09 -4.31 12.60
N VAL A 280 1.00 -3.95 13.30
CA VAL A 280 2.33 -4.56 13.05
C VAL A 280 2.33 -6.02 13.49
N ALA A 281 1.73 -6.33 14.64
CA ALA A 281 1.60 -7.69 15.11
C ALA A 281 0.70 -8.53 14.20
N CYS A 282 -0.43 -7.98 13.76
CA CYS A 282 -1.31 -8.64 12.78
C CYS A 282 -0.60 -8.92 11.46
N ASP A 283 0.11 -7.93 10.91
CA ASP A 283 0.88 -8.10 9.67
C ASP A 283 1.99 -9.14 9.86
N ALA A 284 2.69 -9.14 11.00
CA ALA A 284 3.76 -10.08 11.27
C ALA A 284 3.28 -11.54 11.39
N VAL A 285 2.12 -11.78 12.02
CA VAL A 285 1.50 -13.12 12.08
C VAL A 285 1.02 -13.55 10.69
N CYS A 286 0.31 -12.67 9.99
CA CYS A 286 -0.20 -12.94 8.65
C CYS A 286 0.93 -13.23 7.64
N MET A 287 2.04 -12.48 7.69
CA MET A 287 3.21 -12.70 6.84
C MET A 287 3.83 -14.08 7.08
N ARG A 288 3.95 -14.53 8.34
CA ARG A 288 4.47 -15.88 8.65
C ARG A 288 3.56 -16.98 8.10
N ILE A 289 2.24 -16.81 8.22
CA ILE A 289 1.25 -17.73 7.62
C ILE A 289 1.42 -17.79 6.10
N MET A 290 1.69 -16.64 5.46
CA MET A 290 2.00 -16.52 4.03
C MET A 290 3.42 -17.00 3.67
N GLY A 291 4.22 -17.48 4.64
CA GLY A 291 5.57 -17.97 4.42
C GLY A 291 6.65 -16.91 4.24
N LEU A 292 6.43 -15.68 4.72
CA LEU A 292 7.34 -14.54 4.58
C LEU A 292 7.94 -14.11 5.93
N ASP A 293 9.13 -13.50 5.91
CA ASP A 293 9.69 -12.81 7.09
C ASP A 293 9.09 -11.39 7.20
N PRO A 294 8.49 -11.00 8.34
CA PRO A 294 8.01 -9.64 8.58
C PRO A 294 9.02 -8.52 8.26
N LYS A 295 10.32 -8.80 8.36
CA LYS A 295 11.41 -7.85 8.04
C LYS A 295 11.53 -7.55 6.55
N ASP A 296 11.04 -8.41 5.67
CA ASP A 296 11.15 -8.23 4.22
C ASP A 296 10.21 -7.14 3.71
N SER A 297 9.13 -6.85 4.45
CA SER A 297 8.18 -5.78 4.11
C SER A 297 8.70 -4.43 4.61
N PRO A 298 9.07 -3.49 3.70
CA PRO A 298 9.54 -2.15 4.07
C PRO A 298 8.65 -1.40 5.06
N PRO A 299 7.31 -1.33 4.90
CA PRO A 299 6.47 -0.61 5.87
C PRO A 299 6.38 -1.31 7.23
N VAL A 300 6.36 -2.65 7.28
CA VAL A 300 6.32 -3.42 8.55
C VAL A 300 7.62 -3.23 9.32
N LEU A 301 8.77 -3.42 8.64
CA LEU A 301 10.08 -3.20 9.24
C LEU A 301 10.21 -1.77 9.76
N LEU A 302 9.79 -0.78 8.97
CA LEU A 302 9.85 0.64 9.36
C LEU A 302 8.96 0.96 10.57
N ALA A 303 7.77 0.38 10.66
CA ALA A 303 6.90 0.54 11.82
C ALA A 303 7.52 -0.09 13.08
N TYR A 304 8.08 -1.31 12.94
CA TYR A 304 8.74 -2.04 14.02
C TYR A 304 9.94 -1.28 14.61
N ILE A 305 10.88 -0.82 13.77
CA ILE A 305 12.07 -0.09 14.25
C ILE A 305 11.71 1.25 14.90
N GLN A 306 10.55 1.81 14.56
CA GLN A 306 10.02 3.04 15.16
C GLN A 306 9.25 2.78 16.47
N GLY A 307 9.13 1.52 16.88
CA GLY A 307 8.43 1.12 18.10
C GLY A 307 6.91 1.20 17.98
N PHE A 308 6.35 1.05 16.77
CA PHE A 308 4.90 1.09 16.56
C PHE A 308 4.20 -0.24 16.92
N GLY A 309 4.94 -1.34 16.87
CA GLY A 309 4.47 -2.67 17.26
C GLY A 309 5.58 -3.69 17.13
N PRO A 310 5.42 -4.90 17.69
CA PRO A 310 6.44 -5.94 17.66
C PRO A 310 6.33 -6.77 16.38
N ILE A 311 7.45 -7.36 15.98
CA ILE A 311 7.45 -8.47 15.01
C ILE A 311 7.95 -9.77 15.65
N GLU A 312 8.56 -9.70 16.83
CA GLU A 312 9.16 -10.83 17.53
C GLU A 312 8.08 -11.75 18.12
N GLU A 313 8.24 -13.05 17.93
CA GLU A 313 7.23 -14.06 18.33
C GLU A 313 6.94 -14.02 19.82
N LYS A 314 7.98 -13.89 20.65
CA LYS A 314 7.84 -13.76 22.11
C LYS A 314 7.03 -12.54 22.58
N LYS A 315 6.78 -11.57 21.69
CA LYS A 315 6.00 -10.35 21.94
C LYS A 315 4.62 -10.40 21.31
N ILE A 316 4.23 -11.52 20.69
CA ILE A 316 2.93 -11.72 20.08
C ILE A 316 2.31 -13.00 20.66
N LYS A 317 1.33 -12.86 21.54
CA LYS A 317 0.50 -13.97 21.99
C LYS A 317 -0.50 -14.32 20.90
N ILE A 318 -0.51 -15.57 20.48
CA ILE A 318 -1.47 -16.09 19.49
C ILE A 318 -2.53 -16.93 20.19
N SER A 319 -3.78 -16.81 19.76
CA SER A 319 -4.88 -17.72 20.16
C SER A 319 -5.70 -18.13 18.94
N GLY A 320 -6.38 -19.28 19.03
CA GLY A 320 -7.00 -19.92 17.87
C GLY A 320 -6.02 -20.90 17.23
N ALA A 321 -6.00 -20.98 15.91
CA ALA A 321 -5.06 -21.85 15.19
C ALA A 321 -3.62 -21.35 15.31
N SER A 322 -2.65 -22.27 15.35
CA SER A 322 -1.23 -21.87 15.33
C SER A 322 -0.80 -21.44 13.94
N ILE A 323 0.34 -20.73 13.84
CA ILE A 323 0.90 -20.35 12.53
C ILE A 323 1.23 -21.61 11.73
N GLU A 324 1.87 -22.59 12.36
CA GLU A 324 2.31 -23.85 11.74
C GLU A 324 1.14 -24.63 11.15
N GLU A 325 0.02 -24.67 11.87
CA GLU A 325 -1.19 -25.37 11.47
C GLU A 325 -1.78 -24.79 10.17
N VAL A 326 -1.80 -23.47 10.03
CA VAL A 326 -2.47 -22.78 8.92
C VAL A 326 -1.50 -22.21 7.88
N ARG A 327 -0.20 -22.46 8.04
CA ARG A 327 0.85 -21.94 7.15
C ARG A 327 0.66 -22.50 5.74
N ASN A 328 0.43 -21.60 4.79
CA ASN A 328 0.33 -21.93 3.37
C ASN A 328 1.10 -20.88 2.58
N PRO A 329 2.38 -21.13 2.25
CA PRO A 329 3.27 -20.13 1.64
C PRO A 329 2.72 -19.55 0.34
N PHE A 330 2.74 -18.23 0.21
CA PHE A 330 2.28 -17.54 -1.00
C PHE A 330 3.39 -17.51 -2.04
N ARG A 331 3.02 -17.72 -3.31
CA ARG A 331 3.96 -17.57 -4.44
C ARG A 331 4.28 -16.08 -4.64
N LEU A 332 5.54 -15.69 -4.44
CA LEU A 332 6.00 -14.33 -4.75
C LEU A 332 6.00 -14.08 -6.27
N PRO A 333 5.77 -12.83 -6.72
CA PRO A 333 5.83 -12.50 -8.13
C PRO A 333 7.25 -12.57 -8.69
N GLU A 334 7.38 -12.95 -9.95
CA GLU A 334 8.65 -12.87 -10.67
C GLU A 334 8.93 -11.44 -11.13
N ILE A 335 9.85 -10.76 -10.44
CA ILE A 335 10.26 -9.39 -10.79
C ILE A 335 11.51 -9.42 -11.66
N SER A 336 11.30 -9.31 -12.97
CA SER A 336 12.36 -9.27 -13.97
C SER A 336 12.81 -7.83 -14.27
N MET A 337 14.09 -7.54 -14.04
CA MET A 337 14.77 -6.28 -14.36
C MET A 337 15.52 -6.34 -15.70
N LYS A 338 15.25 -7.36 -16.54
CA LYS A 338 15.86 -7.49 -17.86
C LYS A 338 15.32 -6.41 -18.80
N GLY A 339 16.22 -5.58 -19.33
CA GLY A 339 15.91 -4.66 -20.42
C GLY A 339 15.93 -5.36 -21.78
N GLY A 340 15.56 -4.64 -22.84
CA GLY A 340 15.75 -5.09 -24.21
C GLY A 340 17.10 -4.66 -24.80
N VAL A 341 17.26 -4.84 -26.11
CA VAL A 341 18.52 -4.59 -26.85
C VAL A 341 19.20 -3.27 -26.48
N ASN A 342 18.47 -2.15 -26.45
CA ASN A 342 19.02 -0.83 -26.15
C ASN A 342 18.79 -0.36 -24.70
N PHE A 343 18.12 -1.15 -23.85
CA PHE A 343 17.81 -0.78 -22.45
C PHE A 343 18.76 -1.47 -21.47
N LYS A 344 19.67 -0.71 -20.85
CA LYS A 344 20.56 -1.20 -19.80
C LYS A 344 20.05 -0.79 -18.43
N ILE A 345 19.72 -1.77 -17.59
CA ILE A 345 19.17 -1.52 -16.25
C ILE A 345 20.26 -1.66 -15.19
N HIS A 346 20.51 -0.57 -14.45
CA HIS A 346 21.44 -0.50 -13.33
C HIS A 346 20.64 -0.43 -12.03
N SER A 347 20.48 -1.55 -11.33
CA SER A 347 19.52 -1.68 -10.21
C SER A 347 20.14 -2.14 -8.89
N GLN A 348 21.46 -1.94 -8.74
CA GLN A 348 22.19 -2.26 -7.52
C GLN A 348 21.63 -1.44 -6.36
N GLY A 349 21.22 -2.09 -5.28
CA GLY A 349 20.57 -1.41 -4.14
C GLY A 349 19.18 -0.83 -4.42
N ALA A 350 18.51 -1.16 -5.53
CA ALA A 350 17.12 -0.74 -5.74
C ALA A 350 16.17 -1.43 -4.74
N CYS A 351 15.24 -0.65 -4.15
CA CYS A 351 14.23 -1.19 -3.24
C CYS A 351 13.16 -2.01 -4.00
N PRO A 352 12.41 -2.90 -3.30
CA PRO A 352 11.32 -3.66 -3.92
C PRO A 352 10.31 -2.78 -4.66
N GLY A 353 10.02 -1.59 -4.12
CA GLY A 353 9.14 -0.61 -4.76
C GLY A 353 9.60 -0.20 -6.15
N CYS A 354 10.83 0.35 -6.28
CA CYS A 354 11.31 0.81 -7.58
C CYS A 354 11.50 -0.35 -8.56
N LYS A 355 11.95 -1.52 -8.09
CA LYS A 355 12.07 -2.73 -8.93
C LYS A 355 10.72 -3.15 -9.49
N GLY A 356 9.71 -3.24 -8.64
CA GLY A 356 8.38 -3.67 -9.05
C GLY A 356 7.68 -2.69 -9.99
N TYR A 357 7.78 -1.38 -9.75
CA TYR A 357 7.22 -0.38 -10.67
C TYR A 357 7.97 -0.30 -12.01
N LEU A 358 9.31 -0.43 -12.01
CA LEU A 358 10.06 -0.50 -13.26
C LEU A 358 9.74 -1.79 -14.03
N HIS A 359 9.67 -2.94 -13.34
CA HIS A 359 9.24 -4.19 -13.93
C HIS A 359 7.86 -4.04 -14.60
N PHE A 360 6.90 -3.43 -13.91
CA PHE A 360 5.57 -3.17 -14.47
C PHE A 360 5.65 -2.38 -15.79
N ALA A 361 6.43 -1.30 -15.84
CA ALA A 361 6.59 -0.50 -17.05
C ALA A 361 7.29 -1.28 -18.19
N LEU A 362 8.40 -1.98 -17.88
CA LEU A 362 9.13 -2.79 -18.86
C LEU A 362 8.30 -3.96 -19.38
N HIS A 363 7.49 -4.59 -18.53
CA HIS A 363 6.63 -5.72 -18.90
C HIS A 363 5.63 -5.32 -19.99
N LYS A 364 5.14 -4.07 -19.99
CA LYS A 364 4.23 -3.56 -21.03
C LYS A 364 4.91 -3.40 -22.40
N LEU A 365 6.24 -3.35 -22.45
CA LEU A 365 7.01 -3.38 -23.68
C LEU A 365 7.34 -4.82 -24.14
N ARG A 366 7.09 -5.85 -23.32
CA ARG A 366 7.32 -7.26 -23.67
C ARG A 366 6.12 -7.86 -24.40
N ARG A 367 5.75 -7.21 -25.50
CA ARG A 367 4.69 -7.62 -26.42
C ARG A 367 5.21 -7.49 -27.86
N PRO A 368 4.59 -8.15 -28.85
CA PRO A 368 4.97 -7.99 -30.25
C PRO A 368 5.08 -6.52 -30.66
N ASP A 369 6.13 -6.14 -31.38
CA ASP A 369 6.31 -4.81 -31.93
C ASP A 369 5.28 -4.56 -33.05
N PRO A 370 4.43 -3.51 -32.98
CA PRO A 370 3.46 -3.22 -34.04
C PRO A 370 4.07 -3.01 -35.43
N LYS A 371 5.34 -2.60 -35.51
CA LYS A 371 6.05 -2.39 -36.77
C LYS A 371 6.76 -3.65 -37.27
N ALA A 372 6.99 -4.63 -36.41
CA ALA A 372 7.69 -5.87 -36.75
C ALA A 372 7.35 -6.98 -35.71
N PRO A 373 6.21 -7.68 -35.89
CA PRO A 373 5.65 -8.57 -34.88
C PRO A 373 6.53 -9.76 -34.46
N GLU A 374 7.58 -10.08 -35.22
CA GLU A 374 8.55 -11.14 -34.93
C GLU A 374 9.49 -10.83 -33.76
N ARG A 375 9.57 -9.56 -33.33
CA ARG A 375 10.33 -9.13 -32.15
C ARG A 375 9.44 -8.53 -31.06
N LEU A 376 9.96 -8.48 -29.84
CA LEU A 376 9.32 -7.74 -28.76
C LEU A 376 9.56 -6.23 -28.94
N LEU A 377 8.59 -5.41 -28.56
CA LEU A 377 8.69 -3.96 -28.61
C LEU A 377 9.87 -3.43 -27.78
N ILE A 378 10.17 -4.05 -26.63
CA ILE A 378 11.33 -3.69 -25.79
C ILE A 378 12.67 -3.86 -26.52
N ASP A 379 12.71 -4.73 -27.54
CA ASP A 379 13.90 -5.07 -28.34
C ASP A 379 13.96 -4.29 -29.66
N ARG A 380 13.04 -3.35 -29.88
CA ARG A 380 13.10 -2.45 -31.04
C ARG A 380 14.42 -1.66 -31.01
N PRO A 381 15.22 -1.68 -32.10
CA PRO A 381 16.45 -0.91 -32.18
C PRO A 381 16.21 0.59 -31.98
N LEU A 382 17.08 1.23 -31.20
CA LEU A 382 17.11 2.68 -30.97
C LEU A 382 18.50 3.23 -31.29
N ASP A 383 18.58 4.51 -31.68
CA ASP A 383 19.84 5.18 -32.08
C ASP A 383 20.87 5.24 -30.94
N LYS A 384 20.40 5.28 -29.69
CA LYS A 384 21.23 5.36 -28.50
C LYS A 384 20.87 4.28 -27.51
N ILE A 385 21.86 3.89 -26.71
CA ILE A 385 21.66 3.08 -25.53
C ILE A 385 20.97 3.95 -24.46
N ILE A 386 19.98 3.37 -23.80
CA ILE A 386 19.25 3.97 -22.69
C ILE A 386 19.68 3.26 -21.41
N ASN A 387 20.36 3.99 -20.52
CA ASN A 387 20.72 3.53 -19.19
C ASN A 387 19.64 3.94 -18.20
N ILE A 388 19.07 2.97 -17.47
CA ILE A 388 18.11 3.24 -16.39
C ILE A 388 18.77 2.92 -15.06
N TYR A 389 19.12 3.97 -14.31
CA TYR A 389 19.69 3.90 -12.98
C TYR A 389 18.58 3.90 -11.94
N VAL A 390 18.48 2.82 -11.16
CA VAL A 390 17.42 2.61 -10.17
C VAL A 390 18.02 2.30 -8.82
N GLY A 391 17.57 3.05 -7.82
CA GLY A 391 18.05 2.92 -6.46
C GLY A 391 19.17 3.92 -6.16
N PRO A 392 19.65 3.96 -4.91
CA PRO A 392 20.96 4.51 -4.62
C PRO A 392 22.01 3.77 -5.47
N TYR A 393 23.25 4.17 -5.66
CA TYR A 393 24.26 3.44 -6.44
C TYR A 393 24.00 3.37 -7.94
N GLU A 394 24.87 4.03 -8.68
CA GLU A 394 24.94 3.97 -10.13
C GLU A 394 25.62 2.68 -10.60
N GLY A 395 26.53 2.14 -9.76
CA GLY A 395 27.28 0.91 -10.01
C GLY A 395 28.38 1.02 -11.07
N ARG A 396 28.35 2.05 -11.93
CA ARG A 396 29.29 2.31 -13.02
C ARG A 396 29.36 3.81 -13.35
N GLU A 397 30.36 4.19 -14.13
CA GLU A 397 30.47 5.53 -14.71
C GLU A 397 29.26 5.85 -15.60
N ILE A 398 28.69 7.03 -15.39
CA ILE A 398 27.60 7.56 -16.22
C ILE A 398 28.22 8.15 -17.49
N LYS A 399 27.79 7.63 -18.64
CA LYS A 399 28.27 8.07 -19.94
C LYS A 399 27.38 9.19 -20.49
N ASP A 400 27.97 10.36 -20.74
CA ASP A 400 27.20 11.52 -21.18
C ASP A 400 26.79 11.47 -22.66
N ASN A 401 27.36 10.55 -23.47
CA ASN A 401 26.97 10.34 -24.87
C ASN A 401 25.77 9.39 -25.07
N GLU A 402 25.41 8.62 -24.03
CA GLU A 402 24.23 7.74 -24.00
C GLU A 402 23.03 8.46 -23.34
N ILE A 403 21.82 7.90 -23.45
CA ILE A 403 20.64 8.46 -22.76
C ILE A 403 20.60 7.91 -21.34
N ASN A 404 20.55 8.78 -20.35
CA ASN A 404 20.52 8.38 -18.94
C ASN A 404 19.18 8.72 -18.29
N ILE A 405 18.56 7.74 -17.64
CA ILE A 405 17.33 7.87 -16.88
C ILE A 405 17.62 7.56 -15.42
N PHE A 406 17.28 8.48 -14.54
CA PHE A 406 17.55 8.45 -13.10
C PHE A 406 16.25 8.26 -12.33
N VAL A 407 16.09 7.09 -11.71
CA VAL A 407 14.80 6.68 -11.14
C VAL A 407 14.76 6.88 -9.63
N GLY A 408 13.83 7.73 -9.23
CA GLY A 408 13.44 7.99 -7.86
C GLY A 408 14.25 9.06 -7.16
N THR A 409 13.80 9.45 -5.98
CA THR A 409 14.42 10.56 -5.21
C THR A 409 15.83 10.22 -4.71
N CYS A 410 16.20 8.94 -4.70
CA CYS A 410 17.56 8.51 -4.37
C CYS A 410 18.58 8.79 -5.49
N GLN A 411 18.12 9.13 -6.70
CA GLN A 411 18.93 9.49 -7.86
C GLN A 411 18.87 10.99 -8.19
N LEU A 412 18.31 11.82 -7.29
CA LEU A 412 18.10 13.25 -7.52
C LEU A 412 19.41 14.03 -7.77
N HIS A 413 20.52 13.62 -7.17
CA HIS A 413 21.84 14.24 -7.40
C HIS A 413 22.33 14.11 -8.84
N ASN A 414 21.80 13.15 -9.61
CA ASN A 414 22.10 12.98 -11.02
C ASN A 414 21.08 13.64 -11.95
N ALA A 415 20.04 14.31 -11.44
CA ALA A 415 18.94 14.82 -12.25
C ALA A 415 19.35 15.81 -13.35
N LYS A 416 20.51 16.46 -13.24
CA LYS A 416 21.06 17.36 -14.29
C LYS A 416 21.79 16.62 -15.42
N ARG A 417 22.03 15.33 -15.29
CA ARG A 417 22.82 14.50 -16.21
C ARG A 417 21.96 13.63 -17.13
N GLY A 418 20.64 13.84 -17.13
CA GLY A 418 19.70 13.03 -17.88
C GLY A 418 18.25 13.25 -17.45
N ILE A 419 17.40 12.29 -17.77
CA ILE A 419 15.97 12.32 -17.47
C ILE A 419 15.76 11.84 -16.04
N HIS A 420 15.19 12.67 -15.16
CA HIS A 420 14.87 12.27 -13.79
C HIS A 420 13.40 11.87 -13.66
N LEU A 421 13.16 10.69 -13.10
CA LEU A 421 11.81 10.17 -12.79
C LEU A 421 11.58 10.29 -11.27
N PRO A 422 10.89 11.34 -10.79
CA PRO A 422 10.79 11.62 -9.37
C PRO A 422 9.84 10.66 -8.61
N GLY A 423 10.09 10.50 -7.31
CA GLY A 423 9.26 9.74 -6.38
C GLY A 423 10.02 8.64 -5.62
N CYS A 424 9.39 8.04 -4.62
CA CYS A 424 9.99 7.03 -3.76
C CYS A 424 8.96 5.99 -3.27
N PRO A 425 8.67 4.95 -4.07
CA PRO A 425 9.06 4.79 -5.48
C PRO A 425 8.26 5.72 -6.40
N PRO A 426 8.79 6.10 -7.59
CA PRO A 426 8.00 6.77 -8.62
C PRO A 426 6.69 6.03 -8.90
N HIS A 427 5.62 6.78 -9.17
CA HIS A 427 4.34 6.19 -9.53
C HIS A 427 4.45 5.47 -10.90
N ALA A 428 3.55 4.52 -11.16
CA ALA A 428 3.56 3.75 -12.41
C ALA A 428 3.54 4.65 -13.64
N GLU A 429 2.74 5.71 -13.61
CA GLU A 429 2.63 6.67 -14.71
C GLU A 429 3.94 7.42 -15.00
N VAL A 430 4.66 7.84 -13.95
CA VAL A 430 5.97 8.50 -14.10
C VAL A 430 6.96 7.57 -14.79
N MET A 431 6.94 6.28 -14.43
CA MET A 431 7.75 5.25 -15.07
C MET A 431 7.32 5.01 -16.53
N ILE A 432 6.02 4.90 -16.78
CA ILE A 432 5.45 4.66 -18.12
C ILE A 432 5.81 5.84 -19.03
N LYS A 433 5.46 7.09 -18.68
CA LYS A 433 5.80 8.28 -19.48
C LYS A 433 7.32 8.37 -19.75
N GLY A 434 8.13 8.15 -18.72
CA GLY A 434 9.58 8.19 -18.80
C GLY A 434 10.21 7.15 -19.73
N ILE A 435 9.56 5.99 -19.92
CA ILE A 435 10.07 4.89 -20.75
C ILE A 435 9.40 4.86 -22.12
N PHE A 436 8.10 5.14 -22.21
CA PHE A 436 7.33 5.07 -23.45
C PHE A 436 7.60 6.25 -24.38
N GLN A 437 8.21 7.34 -23.91
CA GLN A 437 8.61 8.46 -24.77
C GLN A 437 9.56 8.05 -25.92
N PHE A 438 10.26 6.92 -25.81
CA PHE A 438 11.12 6.37 -26.87
C PHE A 438 10.35 5.56 -27.92
N PHE A 439 9.03 5.44 -27.77
CA PHE A 439 8.13 4.72 -28.67
C PHE A 439 6.93 5.61 -29.04
N PRO A 440 7.14 6.74 -29.74
CA PRO A 440 6.09 7.73 -30.00
C PRO A 440 4.93 7.20 -30.85
N ASP A 441 5.15 6.13 -31.61
CA ASP A 441 4.12 5.43 -32.39
C ASP A 441 3.29 4.43 -31.56
N VAL A 442 3.61 4.25 -30.28
CA VAL A 442 2.94 3.27 -29.41
C VAL A 442 2.15 4.02 -28.35
N LEU A 443 0.84 3.77 -28.32
CA LEU A 443 0.00 4.29 -27.24
C LEU A 443 0.44 3.69 -25.89
N PRO A 444 0.79 4.54 -24.90
CA PRO A 444 1.12 4.07 -23.56
C PRO A 444 -0.09 3.38 -22.91
N PRO A 445 0.14 2.35 -22.08
CA PRO A 445 -0.93 1.75 -21.29
C PRO A 445 -1.47 2.78 -20.30
N LYS A 446 -2.80 2.95 -20.25
CA LYS A 446 -3.45 3.85 -19.28
C LYS A 446 -3.43 3.24 -17.88
N TYR A 447 -2.89 3.98 -16.90
CA TYR A 447 -2.88 3.54 -15.50
C TYR A 447 -4.09 4.07 -14.71
N ALA A 448 -4.50 5.31 -14.96
CA ALA A 448 -5.74 5.89 -14.46
C ALA A 448 -6.36 6.83 -15.50
N ASP A 449 -7.38 7.60 -15.08
CA ASP A 449 -8.00 8.63 -15.92
C ASP A 449 -7.04 9.81 -16.08
N ASP A 450 -6.61 10.05 -17.33
CA ASP A 450 -5.64 11.08 -17.72
C ASP A 450 -6.03 12.49 -17.20
N THR A 451 -7.33 12.77 -17.07
CA THR A 451 -7.84 14.08 -16.64
C THR A 451 -7.64 14.33 -15.14
N GLU A 452 -7.86 13.32 -14.31
CA GLU A 452 -7.67 13.41 -12.86
C GLU A 452 -6.18 13.35 -12.49
N GLU A 453 -5.36 12.60 -13.23
CA GLU A 453 -3.91 12.59 -13.00
C GLU A 453 -3.26 13.95 -13.35
N ALA A 454 -3.59 14.53 -14.51
CA ALA A 454 -3.10 15.86 -14.88
C ALA A 454 -3.52 16.93 -13.85
N LYS A 455 -4.68 16.76 -13.22
CA LYS A 455 -5.13 17.61 -12.11
C LYS A 455 -4.27 17.39 -10.85
N LEU A 456 -3.99 16.15 -10.47
CA LEU A 456 -3.12 15.84 -9.34
C LEU A 456 -1.68 16.34 -9.55
N GLU A 457 -1.14 16.21 -10.77
CA GLU A 457 0.18 16.72 -11.14
C GLU A 457 0.24 18.26 -11.01
N ARG A 458 -0.79 18.97 -11.50
CA ARG A 458 -0.90 20.43 -11.32
C ARG A 458 -0.96 20.83 -9.85
N MET A 459 -1.81 20.18 -9.06
CA MET A 459 -1.94 20.43 -7.62
C MET A 459 -0.62 20.15 -6.87
N LEU A 460 0.10 19.08 -7.22
CA LEU A 460 1.43 18.83 -6.65
C LEU A 460 2.41 19.94 -7.05
N GLY A 461 2.38 20.41 -8.30
CA GLY A 461 3.21 21.53 -8.75
C GLY A 461 3.00 22.80 -7.92
N GLU A 462 1.76 23.10 -7.54
CA GLU A 462 1.43 24.22 -6.64
C GLU A 462 2.01 24.01 -5.24
N VAL A 463 1.87 22.81 -4.67
CA VAL A 463 2.47 22.46 -3.37
C VAL A 463 3.99 22.62 -3.40
N LEU A 464 4.64 22.15 -4.48
CA LEU A 464 6.10 22.23 -4.63
C LEU A 464 6.60 23.66 -4.83
N LYS A 465 5.82 24.56 -5.42
CA LYS A 465 6.18 25.99 -5.54
C LYS A 465 6.17 26.72 -4.19
N GLY A 466 5.41 26.21 -3.22
CA GLY A 466 5.32 26.77 -1.87
C GLY A 466 6.36 26.23 -0.88
N LEU A 467 7.18 25.24 -1.29
CA LEU A 467 8.27 24.65 -0.51
C LEU A 467 9.62 25.24 -0.91
#